data_AF-A0A820E2F0-F1
#
_entry.id   AF-A0A820E2F0-F1
#
_cell.length_a   1.000
_cell.length_b   1.000
_cell.length_c   1.000
_cell.angle_alpha   90.00
_cell.angle_beta   90.00
_cell.angle_gamma   90.00
#
_symmetry.space_group_name_H-M   'P 1'
#
loop_
_entity.id
_entity.type
_entity.pdbx_description
1 polymer ?
#
loop_
_entity_poly.entity_id
_entity_poly.type
_entity_poly.pdbx_seq_one_letter_code
_entity_poly.pdbx_strand_id
1 'polypeptide(L)'
;MAVLNGILLFTIFTFVSSRSIFFNDPVFGQPEQIHLSYGRDPSLMIVTWVTLNEVNDSVVEYGQDDIFSQRATGCGSIFQDR
;
A
#
# COMPACT_ATOMS: atom_id res chain seq x y z
N MET A 1 -56.93 -0.16 4.18
CA MET A 1 -55.98 0.53 3.28
C MET A 1 -55.53 1.80 3.98
N ALA A 2 -54.26 1.91 4.39
CA ALA A 2 -53.54 3.16 4.75
C ALA A 2 -52.31 2.94 5.67
N VAL A 3 -51.89 1.70 5.98
CA VAL A 3 -50.68 1.46 6.80
C VAL A 3 -49.47 0.91 6.02
N LEU A 4 -49.61 0.69 4.70
CA LEU A 4 -48.56 0.05 3.89
C LEU A 4 -47.59 1.02 3.19
N ASN A 5 -47.88 2.33 3.19
CA ASN A 5 -47.11 3.33 2.42
C ASN A 5 -46.04 4.09 3.22
N GLY A 6 -45.91 3.81 4.53
CA GLY A 6 -44.90 4.46 5.40
C GLY A 6 -43.58 3.70 5.54
N ILE A 7 -43.55 2.40 5.23
CA ILE A 7 -42.36 1.54 5.39
C ILE A 7 -41.39 1.69 4.19
N LEU A 8 -41.89 2.16 3.05
CA LEU A 8 -41.10 2.29 1.82
C LEU A 8 -40.19 3.52 1.80
N LEU A 9 -40.45 4.53 2.65
CA LEU A 9 -39.59 5.71 2.80
C LEU A 9 -38.50 5.52 3.86
N PHE A 10 -38.66 4.60 4.81
CA PHE A 10 -37.66 4.31 5.84
C PHE A 10 -36.51 3.44 5.32
N THR A 11 -36.73 2.70 4.24
CA THR A 11 -35.71 1.85 3.59
C THR A 11 -34.72 2.64 2.75
N ILE A 12 -34.97 3.91 2.45
CA ILE A 12 -34.05 4.77 1.70
C ILE A 12 -33.02 5.46 2.63
N PHE A 13 -33.22 5.44 3.96
CA PHE A 13 -32.37 6.18 4.91
C PHE A 13 -31.41 5.31 5.76
N THR A 14 -31.29 4.00 5.55
CA THR A 14 -30.38 3.15 6.37
C THR A 14 -29.37 2.33 5.59
N PHE A 15 -29.12 2.64 4.31
CA PHE A 15 -27.87 2.23 3.69
C PHE A 15 -26.76 3.24 4.02
N VAL A 16 -26.49 3.43 5.31
CA VAL A 16 -25.11 3.69 5.70
C VAL A 16 -24.43 2.35 5.48
N SER A 17 -23.88 2.14 4.28
CA SER A 17 -22.84 1.13 4.18
C SER A 17 -21.83 1.51 5.24
N SER A 18 -21.61 0.63 6.21
CA SER A 18 -20.34 0.59 6.91
C SER A 18 -19.29 0.36 5.83
N ARG A 19 -18.87 1.45 5.17
CA ARG A 19 -17.59 1.48 4.49
C ARG A 19 -16.65 1.33 5.66
N SER A 20 -16.25 0.09 5.93
CA SER A 20 -14.98 -0.14 6.60
C SER A 20 -14.01 0.73 5.82
N ILE A 21 -13.65 1.88 6.38
CA ILE A 21 -12.51 2.64 5.88
C ILE A 21 -11.38 1.68 6.19
N PHE A 22 -11.00 0.84 5.23
CA PHE A 22 -9.79 0.08 5.32
C PHE A 22 -8.71 1.15 5.40
N PHE A 23 -8.27 1.46 6.63
CA PHE A 23 -7.08 2.24 6.90
C PHE A 23 -5.89 1.40 6.40
N ASN A 24 -5.74 1.30 5.08
CA ASN A 24 -4.40 1.24 4.50
C ASN A 24 -3.86 2.65 4.68
N ASP A 25 -3.51 3.00 5.93
CA ASP A 25 -3.00 4.30 6.25
C ASP A 25 -1.66 4.45 5.50
N PRO A 26 -1.55 5.34 4.50
CA PRO A 26 -0.31 5.53 3.75
C PRO A 26 0.85 5.93 4.67
N VAL A 27 0.56 6.33 5.91
CA VAL A 27 1.55 6.64 6.94
C VAL A 27 2.50 5.49 7.24
N PHE A 28 2.07 4.22 7.13
CA PHE A 28 2.89 3.07 7.56
C PHE A 28 3.43 2.19 6.41
N GLY A 29 2.99 2.43 5.17
CA GLY A 29 3.51 1.75 3.99
C GLY A 29 4.76 2.42 3.38
N GLN A 30 5.24 3.50 3.99
CA GLN A 30 6.39 4.25 3.51
C GLN A 30 7.70 3.49 3.76
N PRO A 31 8.65 3.52 2.82
CA PRO A 31 9.99 3.00 3.04
C PRO A 31 10.74 3.77 4.14
N GLU A 32 11.26 3.03 5.10
CA GLU A 32 12.15 3.50 6.17
C GLU A 32 13.47 2.71 6.14
N GLN A 33 14.49 3.23 6.81
CA GLN A 33 15.80 2.54 6.97
C GLN A 33 16.41 2.09 5.62
N ILE A 34 16.29 2.94 4.60
CA ILE A 34 16.79 2.65 3.25
C ILE A 34 18.30 2.46 3.30
N HIS A 35 18.77 1.34 2.77
CA HIS A 35 20.17 0.98 2.64
C HIS A 35 20.49 0.60 1.19
N LEU A 36 21.64 1.07 0.71
CA LEU A 36 22.15 0.81 -0.63
C LEU A 36 23.44 -0.01 -0.53
N SER A 37 23.58 -1.01 -1.38
CA SER A 37 24.81 -1.79 -1.48
C SER A 37 25.10 -2.16 -2.93
N TYR A 38 26.37 -2.42 -3.24
CA TYR A 38 26.74 -2.95 -4.55
C TYR A 38 26.26 -4.39 -4.72
N GLY A 39 25.83 -4.70 -5.94
CA GLY A 39 25.53 -6.07 -6.34
C GLY A 39 26.80 -6.85 -6.69
N ARG A 40 26.64 -7.83 -7.59
CA ARG A 40 27.74 -8.68 -8.08
C ARG A 40 28.83 -7.89 -8.82
N ASP A 41 28.47 -6.77 -9.44
CA ASP A 41 29.37 -5.90 -10.15
C ASP A 41 28.97 -4.42 -9.96
N PRO A 42 29.86 -3.45 -10.25
CA PRO A 42 29.61 -2.03 -9.96
C PRO A 42 28.47 -1.39 -10.74
N SER A 43 27.94 -2.05 -11.77
CA SER A 43 26.75 -1.57 -12.51
C SER A 43 25.43 -1.96 -11.83
N LEU A 44 25.49 -2.78 -10.78
CA LEU A 44 24.34 -3.25 -10.02
C LEU A 44 24.30 -2.64 -8.62
N MET A 45 23.09 -2.28 -8.19
CA MET A 45 22.81 -1.82 -6.84
C MET A 45 21.66 -2.62 -6.24
N ILE A 46 21.82 -3.04 -4.98
CA ILE A 46 20.77 -3.65 -4.19
C ILE A 46 20.23 -2.58 -3.25
N VAL A 47 18.93 -2.34 -3.36
CA VAL A 47 18.17 -1.41 -2.53
C VAL A 47 17.38 -2.24 -1.51
N THR A 48 17.53 -1.92 -0.23
CA THR A 48 16.80 -2.58 0.86
C THR A 48 16.18 -1.53 1.76
N TRP A 49 14.96 -1.77 2.22
CA TRP A 49 14.24 -0.89 3.13
C TRP A 49 13.28 -1.71 3.98
N VAL A 50 12.70 -1.07 4.99
CA VAL A 50 11.65 -1.63 5.85
C VAL A 50 10.41 -0.78 5.71
N THR A 51 9.22 -1.39 5.74
CA THR A 51 7.95 -0.69 5.91
C THR A 51 7.33 -1.16 7.23
N LEU A 52 6.57 -0.29 7.90
CA LEU A 52 5.92 -0.65 9.17
C LEU A 52 4.71 -1.55 8.95
N ASN A 53 3.98 -1.33 7.86
CA ASN A 53 2.90 -2.22 7.40
C ASN A 53 3.36 -3.09 6.23
N GLU A 54 2.70 -4.25 6.08
CA GLU A 54 2.86 -5.09 4.90
C GLU A 54 2.43 -4.33 3.65
N VAL A 55 3.26 -4.42 2.61
CA VAL A 55 2.99 -3.86 1.28
C VAL A 55 2.99 -4.98 0.25
N ASN A 56 2.15 -4.84 -0.77
CA ASN A 56 1.99 -5.88 -1.79
C ASN A 56 3.19 -5.98 -2.73
N ASP A 57 3.88 -4.86 -2.94
CA ASP A 57 4.91 -4.73 -3.97
C ASP A 57 6.20 -4.17 -3.40
N SER A 58 7.33 -4.73 -3.85
CA SER A 58 8.67 -4.17 -3.62
C SER A 58 9.18 -3.59 -4.94
N VAL A 59 9.03 -2.28 -5.13
CA VAL A 59 9.33 -1.61 -6.41
C VAL A 59 10.31 -0.46 -6.18
N VAL A 60 11.33 -0.38 -7.04
CA VAL A 60 12.24 0.76 -7.12
C VAL A 60 12.13 1.37 -8.50
N GLU A 61 11.83 2.66 -8.56
CA GLU A 61 11.90 3.45 -9.78
C GLU A 61 13.21 4.26 -9.78
N TYR A 62 13.91 4.27 -10.90
CA TYR A 62 15.23 4.88 -11.02
C TYR A 62 15.48 5.46 -12.41
N GLY A 63 16.49 6.31 -12.52
CA GLY A 63 16.85 7.03 -13.73
C GLY A 63 18.09 7.88 -13.50
N GLN A 64 18.73 8.31 -14.59
CA GLN A 64 19.93 9.17 -14.51
C GLN A 64 19.57 10.65 -14.28
N ASP A 65 18.36 11.05 -14.71
CA ASP A 65 17.82 12.39 -14.56
C ASP A 65 16.65 12.38 -13.56
N ASP A 66 15.99 13.53 -13.37
CA ASP A 66 14.76 13.67 -12.55
C ASP A 66 13.56 12.86 -13.09
N ILE A 67 13.77 12.09 -14.16
CA ILE A 67 12.80 11.18 -14.76
C ILE A 67 13.16 9.75 -14.34
N PHE A 68 12.38 9.20 -13.40
CA PHE A 68 12.45 7.79 -13.00
C PHE A 68 11.78 6.88 -14.05
N SER A 69 12.40 6.78 -15.22
CA SER A 69 11.87 6.04 -16.38
C SER A 69 12.09 4.54 -16.30
N GLN A 70 12.94 4.06 -15.39
CA GLN A 70 13.24 2.64 -15.20
C GLN A 70 12.62 2.12 -13.91
N ARG A 71 12.28 0.83 -13.89
CA ARG A 71 11.64 0.17 -12.75
C ARG A 71 12.26 -1.21 -12.53
N ALA A 72 12.56 -1.52 -11.26
CA ALA A 72 12.97 -2.84 -10.80
C ALA A 72 11.96 -3.36 -9.76
N THR A 73 11.64 -4.65 -9.84
CA THR A 73 10.81 -5.35 -8.84
C THR A 73 11.68 -6.28 -8.01
N GLY A 74 11.42 -6.31 -6.70
CA GLY A 74 12.14 -7.10 -5.72
C GLY A 74 11.23 -8.06 -4.95
N CYS A 75 11.72 -8.49 -3.78
CA CYS A 75 10.98 -9.34 -2.86
C CYS A 75 11.10 -8.79 -1.44
N GLY A 76 10.15 -9.16 -0.58
CA GLY A 76 10.13 -8.81 0.84
C GLY A 76 9.69 -9.97 1.71
N SER A 77 9.89 -9.84 3.02
CA SER A 77 9.46 -10.80 4.03
C SER A 77 9.02 -10.08 5.29
N ILE A 78 8.02 -10.62 6.00
CA ILE A 78 7.55 -10.06 7.27
C ILE A 78 8.49 -10.50 8.40
N PHE A 79 8.95 -9.54 9.20
CA PHE A 79 9.66 -9.83 10.43
C PHE A 79 8.68 -10.31 11.50
N GLN A 80 8.93 -11.48 12.08
CA GLN A 80 8.18 -12.03 13.20
C GLN A 80 9.14 -12.19 14.38
N ASP A 81 8.90 -11.44 15.46
CA ASP A 81 9.56 -11.72 16.73
C ASP A 81 8.96 -12.99 17.34
N ARG A 82 9.80 -13.86 17.91
CA ARG A 82 9.39 -15.18 18.44
C ARG A 82 9.45 -15.21 19.95
#